data_AF-A0A1G0NKG9-F1
#
_entry.id   AF-A0A1G0NKG9-F1
#
_cell.length_a   1.000
_cell.length_b   1.000
_cell.length_c   1.000
_cell.angle_alpha   90.00
_cell.angle_beta   90.00
_cell.angle_gamma   90.00
#
_symmetry.space_group_name_H-M   'P 1'
#
loop_
_entity.id
_entity.type
_entity.pdbx_description
1 polymer ?
#
loop_
_entity_poly.entity_id
_entity_poly.type
_entity_poly.pdbx_seq_one_letter_code
_entity_poly.pdbx_strand_id
1 'polypeptide(L)'
;MQPLPTFRYSITTKDQCEKTVSYAIDQAGEVTEENDTGWTQEPDAETEFASLDIAWPEGRGDGVLELTGDQHRQLEDEGDFDQLLRWIAAGHDPADALSRALQGGQA
;
A
#
# COMPACT_ATOMS: atom_id res chain seq x y z
N MET A 1 -8.38 -14.99 17.83
CA MET A 1 -7.61 -14.45 16.69
C MET A 1 -8.01 -13.00 16.57
N GLN A 2 -7.05 -12.08 16.57
CA GLN A 2 -7.36 -10.67 16.33
C GLN A 2 -7.66 -10.52 14.84
N PRO A 3 -8.74 -9.81 14.48
CA PRO A 3 -9.03 -9.58 13.08
C PRO A 3 -7.94 -8.67 12.50
N LEU A 4 -7.53 -8.95 11.26
CA LEU A 4 -6.46 -8.24 10.56
C LEU A 4 -7.04 -7.12 9.69
N PRO A 5 -6.26 -6.05 9.42
CA PRO A 5 -6.73 -4.99 8.54
C PRO A 5 -6.81 -5.49 7.10
N THR A 6 -7.69 -4.86 6.33
CA THR A 6 -7.66 -4.92 4.88
C THR A 6 -7.11 -3.62 4.32
N PHE A 7 -6.54 -3.71 3.12
CA PHE A 7 -5.86 -2.60 2.48
C PHE A 7 -6.46 -2.32 1.12
N ARG A 8 -6.55 -1.03 0.78
CA ARG A 8 -6.88 -0.59 -0.56
C ARG A 8 -5.82 0.41 -1.01
N TYR A 9 -5.08 0.05 -2.03
CA TYR A 9 -4.03 0.86 -2.61
C TYR A 9 -4.52 1.50 -3.91
N SER A 10 -4.51 2.82 -3.98
CA SER A 10 -4.95 3.58 -5.15
C SER A 10 -3.76 4.34 -5.72
N ILE A 11 -3.56 4.25 -7.04
CA ILE A 11 -2.46 4.90 -7.76
C ILE A 11 -3.09 5.88 -8.74
N THR A 12 -2.60 7.12 -8.75
CA THR A 12 -3.01 8.15 -9.69
C THR A 12 -1.78 8.68 -10.44
N THR A 13 -1.85 8.66 -11.77
CA THR A 13 -0.78 9.15 -12.65
C THR A 13 -1.03 10.60 -13.06
N LYS A 14 0.02 11.28 -13.57
CA LYS A 14 -0.06 12.69 -13.97
C LYS A 14 -1.04 12.98 -15.11
N ASP A 15 -1.35 11.97 -15.91
CA ASP A 15 -2.38 12.02 -16.96
C ASP A 15 -3.78 11.66 -16.44
N GLN A 16 -3.96 11.56 -15.13
CA GLN A 16 -5.22 11.25 -14.42
C GLN A 16 -5.75 9.84 -14.71
N CYS A 17 -4.87 8.88 -15.01
CA CYS A 17 -5.22 7.47 -14.99
C CYS A 17 -5.19 6.96 -13.54
N GLU A 18 -6.11 6.06 -13.22
CA GLU A 18 -6.27 5.55 -11.86
C GLU A 18 -6.31 4.03 -11.88
N LYS A 19 -5.68 3.43 -10.87
CA LYS A 19 -5.75 2.00 -10.58
C LYS A 19 -5.98 1.80 -9.09
N THR A 20 -6.81 0.83 -8.72
CA THR A 20 -7.01 0.42 -7.33
C THR A 20 -6.76 -1.07 -7.18
N VAL A 21 -5.96 -1.45 -6.18
CA VAL A 21 -5.72 -2.83 -5.81
C VAL A 21 -6.08 -3.04 -4.33
N SER A 22 -6.82 -4.09 -4.02
CA SER A 22 -7.17 -4.49 -2.66
C SER A 22 -6.31 -5.66 -2.21
N TYR A 23 -5.80 -5.58 -0.99
CA TYR A 23 -4.97 -6.60 -0.38
C TYR A 23 -5.53 -7.05 0.97
N ALA A 24 -5.42 -8.35 1.21
CA ALA A 24 -5.62 -8.96 2.51
C ALA A 24 -4.29 -9.50 3.04
N ILE A 25 -4.20 -9.57 4.37
CA ILE A 25 -3.10 -10.24 5.06
C ILE A 25 -3.68 -11.32 5.97
N ASP A 26 -3.04 -12.49 5.96
CA ASP A 26 -3.45 -13.61 6.81
C ASP A 26 -2.66 -13.64 8.14
N GLN A 27 -3.00 -14.61 9.00
CA GLN A 27 -2.35 -14.76 10.30
C GLN A 27 -0.88 -15.20 10.21
N ALA A 28 -0.44 -15.74 9.06
CA ALA A 28 0.96 -16.06 8.80
C ALA A 28 1.75 -14.85 8.26
N GLY A 29 1.07 -13.74 7.96
CA GLY A 29 1.66 -12.55 7.34
C GLY A 29 1.79 -12.68 5.81
N GLU A 30 1.10 -13.63 5.21
CA GLU A 30 1.00 -13.76 3.76
C GLU A 30 0.10 -12.65 3.23
N VAL A 31 0.62 -11.88 2.25
CA VAL A 31 -0.11 -10.83 1.56
C VAL A 31 -0.74 -11.45 0.33
N THR A 32 -2.04 -11.23 0.16
CA THR A 32 -2.80 -11.70 -1.00
C THR A 32 -3.46 -10.52 -1.68
N GLU A 33 -3.26 -10.39 -2.99
CA GLU A 33 -4.06 -9.50 -3.83
C GLU A 33 -5.45 -10.11 -4.02
N GLU A 34 -6.50 -9.39 -3.61
CA GLU A 34 -7.88 -9.87 -3.69
C GLU A 34 -8.62 -9.33 -4.92
N ASN A 35 -8.37 -8.07 -5.27
CA ASN A 35 -9.05 -7.41 -6.37
C ASN A 35 -8.18 -6.31 -6.97
N ASP A 36 -7.95 -6.39 -8.27
CA ASP A 36 -7.35 -5.34 -9.08
C ASP A 36 -8.43 -4.76 -10.02
N THR A 37 -8.69 -3.46 -9.93
CA THR A 37 -9.64 -2.79 -10.85
C THR A 37 -9.11 -2.68 -12.28
N GLY A 38 -7.81 -2.91 -12.47
CA GLY A 38 -7.06 -2.47 -13.64
C GLY A 38 -6.94 -0.94 -13.68
N TRP A 39 -6.24 -0.46 -14.70
CA TRP A 39 -6.19 0.95 -15.04
C TRP A 39 -7.49 1.40 -15.71
N THR A 40 -7.98 2.59 -15.36
CA THR A 40 -9.09 3.23 -16.08
C THR A 40 -8.78 3.45 -17.56
N GLN A 41 -7.52 3.81 -17.85
CA GLN A 41 -6.91 3.91 -19.16
C GLN A 41 -5.42 3.55 -19.01
N GLU A 42 -4.80 2.95 -20.04
CA GLU A 42 -3.35 2.69 -20.01
C GLU A 42 -2.58 4.00 -19.81
N PRO A 43 -1.78 4.12 -18.74
CA PRO A 43 -1.09 5.37 -18.43
C PRO A 43 0.09 5.60 -19.37
N ASP A 44 0.16 6.81 -19.91
CA ASP A 44 1.31 7.30 -20.69
C ASP A 44 2.26 8.15 -19.82
N ALA A 45 1.84 8.49 -18.61
CA ALA A 45 2.61 9.28 -17.65
C ALA A 45 2.97 8.48 -16.39
N GLU A 46 3.99 8.97 -15.67
CA GLU A 46 4.39 8.42 -14.39
C GLU A 46 3.34 8.64 -13.29
N THR A 47 3.40 7.83 -12.24
CA THR A 47 2.64 8.02 -11.01
C THR A 47 2.90 9.42 -10.42
N GLU A 48 1.82 10.14 -10.12
CA GLU A 48 1.87 11.42 -9.42
C GLU A 48 1.87 11.20 -7.91
N PHE A 49 0.93 10.40 -7.43
CA PHE A 49 0.81 9.98 -6.03
C PHE A 49 0.10 8.64 -5.93
N ALA A 50 0.19 8.03 -4.75
CA ALA A 50 -0.59 6.85 -4.39
C ALA A 50 -1.12 7.00 -2.96
N SER A 51 -2.24 6.36 -2.66
CA SER A 51 -2.81 6.30 -1.32
C SER A 51 -3.03 4.87 -0.88
N LEU A 52 -2.77 4.59 0.39
CA LEU A 52 -3.07 3.33 1.05
C LEU A 52 -4.13 3.56 2.12
N ASP A 53 -5.36 3.17 1.83
CA ASP A 53 -6.44 3.11 2.80
C ASP A 53 -6.33 1.83 3.62
N ILE A 54 -6.40 1.97 4.95
CA ILE A 54 -6.22 0.89 5.93
C ILE A 54 -7.50 0.77 6.72
N ALA A 55 -8.25 -0.30 6.48
CA ALA A 55 -9.49 -0.57 7.19
C ALA A 55 -9.21 -1.56 8.33
N TRP A 56 -9.20 -1.06 9.56
CA TRP A 56 -9.02 -1.91 10.73
C TRP A 56 -10.36 -2.49 11.19
N PRO A 57 -10.41 -3.78 11.52
CA PRO A 57 -11.59 -4.38 12.11
C PRO A 57 -11.87 -3.81 13.51
N GLU A 58 -13.14 -3.43 13.72
CA GLU A 58 -13.77 -2.90 14.95
C GLU A 58 -12.85 -2.13 15.93
N GLY A 59 -12.96 -0.79 15.90
CA GLY A 59 -12.57 0.07 17.03
C GLY A 59 -11.17 0.69 16.99
N ARG A 60 -10.32 0.34 16.01
CA ARG A 60 -8.99 1.00 15.83
C ARG A 60 -9.04 2.23 14.92
N GLY A 61 -10.12 2.40 14.17
CA GLY A 61 -10.32 3.50 13.21
C GLY A 61 -9.64 3.24 11.87
N ASP A 62 -10.15 3.86 10.81
CA ASP A 62 -9.56 3.78 9.48
C ASP A 62 -8.36 4.73 9.39
N GLY A 63 -7.33 4.34 8.66
CA GLY A 63 -6.13 5.14 8.40
C GLY A 63 -5.91 5.35 6.91
N VAL A 64 -5.29 6.46 6.55
CA VAL A 64 -4.86 6.72 5.16
C VAL A 64 -3.38 7.12 5.21
N LEU A 65 -2.59 6.48 4.36
CA LEU A 65 -1.18 6.81 4.14
C LEU A 65 -1.03 7.31 2.70
N GLU A 66 -0.54 8.53 2.53
CA GLU A 66 -0.25 9.12 1.22
C GLU A 66 1.23 8.91 0.86
N LEU A 67 1.48 8.51 -0.38
CA LEU A 67 2.80 8.31 -0.95
C LEU A 67 2.97 9.25 -2.14
N THR A 68 4.13 9.88 -2.24
CA THR A 68 4.52 10.55 -3.49
C THR A 68 4.80 9.52 -4.59
N GLY A 69 4.75 9.95 -5.85
CA GLY A 69 5.15 9.10 -6.98
C GLY A 69 6.55 8.50 -6.84
N ASP A 70 7.51 9.25 -6.25
CA ASP A 70 8.86 8.74 -5.95
C ASP A 70 8.85 7.62 -4.91
N GLN A 71 8.11 7.78 -3.82
CA GLN A 71 8.02 6.77 -2.76
C GLN A 71 7.35 5.50 -3.26
N HIS A 72 6.29 5.65 -4.06
CA HIS A 72 5.62 4.52 -4.71
C HIS A 72 6.59 3.75 -5.61
N ARG A 73 7.29 4.45 -6.54
CA ARG A 73 8.27 3.82 -7.41
C ARG A 73 9.39 3.11 -6.65
N GLN A 74 9.88 3.73 -5.58
CA GLN A 74 10.91 3.12 -4.75
C GLN A 74 10.42 1.81 -4.12
N LEU A 75 9.20 1.77 -3.58
CA LEU A 75 8.61 0.53 -3.05
C LEU A 75 8.43 -0.55 -4.12
N GLU A 76 8.07 -0.18 -5.34
CA GLU A 76 7.96 -1.11 -6.47
C GLU A 76 9.32 -1.67 -6.89
N ASP A 77 10.32 -0.79 -7.05
CA ASP A 77 11.68 -1.14 -7.47
C ASP A 77 12.39 -2.04 -6.45
N GLU A 78 12.19 -1.77 -5.16
CA GLU A 78 12.78 -2.54 -4.05
C GLU A 78 11.96 -3.80 -3.71
N GLY A 79 10.71 -3.89 -4.17
CA GLY A 79 9.80 -5.01 -3.87
C GLY A 79 9.33 -5.02 -2.40
N ASP A 80 9.35 -3.87 -1.73
CA ASP A 80 9.11 -3.75 -0.28
C ASP A 80 7.64 -3.45 0.09
N PHE A 81 6.74 -3.39 -0.89
CA PHE A 81 5.33 -3.12 -0.67
C PHE A 81 4.65 -4.14 0.27
N ASP A 82 4.89 -5.44 0.06
CA ASP A 82 4.37 -6.50 0.94
C ASP A 82 4.88 -6.34 2.39
N GLN A 83 6.14 -5.92 2.54
CA GLN A 83 6.75 -5.72 3.84
C GLN A 83 6.15 -4.53 4.59
N LEU A 84 5.81 -3.46 3.86
CA LEU A 84 5.04 -2.34 4.40
C LEU A 84 3.69 -2.81 4.95
N LEU A 85 2.92 -3.58 4.17
CA LEU A 85 1.61 -4.09 4.62
C LEU A 85 1.73 -4.97 5.87
N ARG A 86 2.76 -5.84 5.93
CA ARG A 86 3.04 -6.69 7.09
C ARG A 86 3.33 -5.87 8.35
N TRP A 87 4.12 -4.80 8.26
CA TRP A 87 4.39 -3.96 9.42
C TRP A 87 3.14 -3.21 9.88
N ILE A 88 2.35 -2.68 8.95
CA ILE A 88 1.09 -2.02 9.32
C ILE A 88 0.17 -3.02 10.04
N ALA A 89 0.01 -4.23 9.49
CA ALA A 89 -0.81 -5.29 10.08
C ALA A 89 -0.32 -5.75 11.47
N ALA A 90 1.00 -5.75 11.69
CA ALA A 90 1.60 -5.99 13.01
C ALA A 90 1.38 -4.83 14.00
N GLY A 91 0.78 -3.73 13.54
CA GLY A 91 0.33 -2.61 14.35
C GLY A 91 1.32 -1.47 14.46
N HIS A 92 2.35 -1.44 13.61
CA HIS A 92 3.22 -0.27 13.44
C HIS A 92 2.42 0.92 12.90
N ASP A 93 2.85 2.14 13.26
CA ASP A 93 2.33 3.34 12.63
C ASP A 93 2.60 3.31 11.10
N PRO A 94 1.63 3.66 10.24
CA PRO A 94 1.81 3.58 8.80
C PRO A 94 2.95 4.45 8.24
N ALA A 95 3.16 5.65 8.80
CA ALA A 95 4.23 6.53 8.34
C ALA A 95 5.60 6.00 8.77
N ASP A 96 5.71 5.45 9.99
CA ASP A 96 6.93 4.78 10.45
C ASP A 96 7.23 3.52 9.62
N ALA A 97 6.21 2.72 9.30
CA ALA A 97 6.34 1.53 8.47
C ALA A 97 6.81 1.88 7.05
N LEU A 98 6.24 2.93 6.45
CA LEU A 98 6.69 3.46 5.15
C LEU A 98 8.14 3.91 5.21
N SER A 99 8.51 4.69 6.23
CA SER A 99 9.89 5.18 6.37
C SER A 99 10.90 4.04 6.46
N ARG A 100 10.54 2.94 7.15
CA ARG A 100 11.38 1.74 7.25
C ARG A 100 11.47 1.00 5.92
N ALA A 101 10.38 0.91 5.16
CA ALA A 101 10.35 0.20 3.89
C ALA A 101 11.28 0.90 2.90
N LEU A 102 11.17 2.23 2.80
CA LEU A 102 12.02 3.07 1.95
C LEU A 102 13.50 3.14 2.38
N GLN A 103 13.84 2.68 3.59
CA GLN A 103 15.23 2.59 4.05
C GLN A 103 15.81 1.17 3.85
N GLY A 104 14.96 0.17 3.60
CA GLY A 104 15.30 -1.24 3.50
C GLY A 104 16.11 -1.60 2.25
N GLY A 105 15.96 -0.85 1.15
CA GLY A 105 16.72 -1.06 -0.09
C GLY A 105 18.16 -0.53 -0.09
N GLN A 106 18.68 -0.02 1.03
CA GLN A 106 20.10 0.31 1.19
C GLN A 106 20.83 -0.76 2.02
N ALA A 107 21.03 -1.95 1.43
CA ALA A 107 21.93 -2.98 1.97
C ALA A 107 22.82 -3.58 0.88
#